data_AF-A0A9P9QTD6-F1
#
_entry.id   AF-A0A9P9QTD6-F1
#
_cell.length_a   1.000
_cell.length_b   1.000
_cell.length_c   1.000
_cell.angle_alpha   90.00
_cell.angle_beta   90.00
_cell.angle_gamma   90.00
#
_symmetry.space_group_name_H-M   'P 1'
#
loop_
_entity.id
_entity.type
_entity.pdbx_description
1 polymer ?
#
loop_
_entity_poly.entity_id
_entity_poly.type
_entity_poly.pdbx_seq_one_letter_code
_entity_poly.pdbx_strand_id
1 'polypeptide(L)'
;MPIYNWLRIILSIASLISFIPQIQGIISKRSSAGISLAYMLLNTISATEQFAVGFYFIVTHNDDTDFFVSEPRNFGDWLNLAQPTIVWLMFLILQDSQLLLVCLLLSKLSVLTRTSFALCLWYAPSTAPKKRIVALYSSFLLISVVPVLIDFLSPFKDPDEDFWANVVFSFVHTQYVNPLVTCGAIAALYFQWYNAAAAALSQDGLVVQAVVFAIVALSWTARLRFQLEGGEGHEVGPPPGSGLWVVMWLRAWYEFVGWAAVDNGVFALVQAALLYRRRHETGVKLGGE
;
A
#
# COMPACT_ATOMS: atom_id res chain seq x y z
N MET A 1 -22.55 -5.79 9.02
CA MET A 1 -22.23 -6.43 10.31
C MET A 1 -20.80 -6.07 10.68
N PRO A 2 -20.52 -5.67 11.94
CA PRO A 2 -19.15 -5.34 12.34
C PRO A 2 -18.26 -6.59 12.27
N ILE A 3 -17.18 -6.51 11.49
CA ILE A 3 -16.14 -7.54 11.51
C ILE A 3 -15.49 -7.58 12.89
N TYR A 4 -15.41 -8.78 13.46
CA TYR A 4 -14.76 -9.03 14.74
C TYR A 4 -13.27 -8.70 14.71
N ASN A 5 -12.76 -8.13 15.81
CA ASN A 5 -11.35 -7.73 15.95
C ASN A 5 -10.36 -8.89 15.75
N TRP A 6 -10.74 -10.12 16.12
CA TRP A 6 -9.89 -11.30 15.90
C TRP A 6 -9.59 -11.51 14.41
N LEU A 7 -10.55 -11.25 13.51
CA LEU A 7 -10.34 -11.39 12.07
C LEU A 7 -9.36 -10.33 11.57
N ARG A 8 -9.46 -9.08 12.07
CA ARG A 8 -8.51 -8.01 11.74
C ARG A 8 -7.09 -8.39 12.16
N ILE A 9 -6.92 -8.94 13.37
CA ILE A 9 -5.61 -9.43 13.87
C ILE A 9 -5.06 -10.55 12.97
N ILE A 10 -5.88 -11.57 12.67
CA ILE A 10 -5.46 -12.68 11.80
C ILE A 10 -5.04 -12.17 10.43
N LEU A 11 -5.82 -11.26 9.83
CA LEU A 11 -5.50 -10.71 8.52
C LEU A 11 -4.24 -9.84 8.55
N SER A 12 -4.01 -9.07 9.60
CA SER A 12 -2.75 -8.33 9.78
C SER A 12 -1.53 -9.25 9.90
N ILE A 13 -1.64 -10.34 10.67
CA ILE A 13 -0.58 -11.35 10.79
C ILE A 13 -0.39 -12.09 9.46
N ALA A 14 -1.46 -12.43 8.76
CA ALA A 14 -1.40 -13.07 7.45
C ALA A 14 -0.74 -12.15 6.41
N SER A 15 -1.07 -10.85 6.41
CA SER A 15 -0.41 -9.84 5.59
C SER A 15 1.09 -9.83 5.86
N LEU A 16 1.53 -9.83 7.12
CA LEU A 16 2.95 -9.93 7.49
C LEU A 16 3.61 -11.20 6.92
N ILE A 17 3.03 -12.36 7.22
CA ILE A 17 3.58 -13.68 6.85
C ILE A 17 3.66 -13.83 5.33
N SER A 18 2.75 -13.22 4.57
CA SER A 18 2.70 -13.32 3.11
C SER A 18 3.99 -12.85 2.41
N PHE A 19 4.78 -11.98 3.03
CA PHE A 19 6.04 -11.49 2.47
C PHE A 19 7.23 -12.43 2.73
N ILE A 20 7.13 -13.35 3.70
CA ILE A 20 8.22 -14.23 4.12
C ILE A 20 8.80 -15.06 2.96
N PRO A 21 8.00 -15.71 2.09
CA PRO A 21 8.55 -16.52 1.01
C PRO A 21 9.39 -15.71 0.01
N GLN A 22 9.00 -14.45 -0.24
CA GLN A 22 9.75 -13.55 -1.13
C GLN A 22 11.05 -13.10 -0.47
N ILE A 23 11.01 -12.74 0.82
CA ILE A 23 12.19 -12.34 1.59
C ILE A 23 13.20 -13.49 1.65
N GLN A 24 12.74 -14.70 2.01
CA GLN A 24 13.58 -15.90 2.05
C GLN A 24 14.17 -16.22 0.67
N GLY A 25 13.41 -16.04 -0.41
CA GLY A 25 13.88 -16.21 -1.78
C GLY A 25 15.02 -15.25 -2.14
N ILE A 26 14.92 -13.97 -1.77
CA ILE A 26 15.97 -12.97 -2.00
C ILE A 26 17.20 -13.29 -1.14
N ILE A 27 17.01 -13.62 0.14
CA ILE A 27 18.09 -13.94 1.07
C ILE A 27 18.88 -15.18 0.63
N SER A 28 18.17 -16.25 0.26
CA SER A 28 18.78 -17.52 -0.16
C SER A 28 19.54 -17.38 -1.47
N LYS A 29 18.96 -16.72 -2.48
CA LYS A 29 19.60 -16.51 -3.79
C LYS A 29 20.70 -15.45 -3.77
N ARG A 30 20.79 -14.68 -2.67
CA ARG A 30 21.70 -13.55 -2.52
C ARG A 30 21.61 -12.56 -3.69
N SER A 31 20.43 -12.47 -4.31
CA SER A 31 20.21 -11.74 -5.54
C SER A 31 18.74 -11.39 -5.69
N SER A 32 18.51 -10.23 -6.26
CA SER A 32 17.21 -9.71 -6.64
C SER A 32 17.08 -9.50 -8.14
N ALA A 33 18.05 -10.02 -8.90
CA ALA A 33 18.04 -9.97 -10.35
C ALA A 33 16.70 -10.50 -10.86
N GLY A 34 15.96 -9.63 -11.55
CA GLY A 34 14.64 -9.95 -12.10
C GLY A 34 13.42 -9.38 -11.37
N ILE A 35 13.62 -8.77 -10.19
CA ILE A 35 12.58 -7.96 -9.56
C ILE A 35 12.73 -6.52 -10.09
N SER A 36 11.66 -5.99 -10.68
CA SER A 36 11.64 -4.63 -11.22
C SER A 36 11.67 -3.62 -10.08
N LEU A 37 12.61 -2.67 -10.12
CA LEU A 37 12.65 -1.58 -9.15
C LEU A 37 11.42 -0.65 -9.28
N ALA A 38 10.87 -0.50 -10.48
CA ALA A 38 9.64 0.27 -10.68
C ALA A 38 8.42 -0.45 -10.08
N TYR A 39 8.35 -1.77 -10.21
CA TYR A 39 7.34 -2.58 -9.52
C TYR A 39 7.43 -2.40 -8.00
N MET A 40 8.63 -2.48 -7.44
CA MET A 40 8.84 -2.26 -6.01
C MET A 40 8.44 -0.85 -5.60
N LEU A 41 8.91 0.18 -6.30
CA LEU A 41 8.61 1.58 -6.02
C LEU A 41 7.10 1.85 -6.02
N LEU A 42 6.37 1.39 -7.04
CA LEU A 42 4.94 1.67 -7.18
C LEU A 42 4.12 0.97 -6.09
N ASN A 43 4.47 -0.26 -5.71
CA ASN A 43 3.82 -0.93 -4.59
C ASN A 43 4.18 -0.28 -3.24
N THR A 44 5.42 0.18 -3.05
CA THR A 44 5.80 0.95 -1.85
C THR A 44 5.01 2.25 -1.78
N ILE A 45 4.90 3.00 -2.88
CA ILE A 45 4.09 4.22 -2.98
C ILE A 45 2.62 3.93 -2.58
N SER A 46 2.03 2.83 -3.09
CA SER A 46 0.67 2.45 -2.70
C SER A 46 0.52 2.11 -1.22
N ALA A 47 1.46 1.34 -0.66
CA ALA A 47 1.43 1.04 0.77
C ALA A 47 1.64 2.29 1.63
N THR A 48 2.52 3.20 1.21
CA THR A 48 2.78 4.49 1.88
C THR A 48 1.53 5.36 1.88
N GLU A 49 0.82 5.44 0.76
CA GLU A 49 -0.40 6.24 0.67
C GLU A 49 -1.50 5.67 1.56
N GLN A 50 -1.74 4.36 1.50
CA GLN A 50 -2.70 3.69 2.38
C GLN A 50 -2.38 3.91 3.87
N PHE A 51 -1.09 3.90 4.22
CA PHE A 51 -0.64 4.26 5.57
C PHE A 51 -0.92 5.73 5.89
N ALA A 52 -0.53 6.67 5.01
CA ALA A 52 -0.66 8.10 5.26
C ALA A 52 -2.12 8.52 5.41
N VAL A 53 -3.01 8.04 4.53
CA VAL A 53 -4.45 8.32 4.58
C VAL A 53 -5.10 7.63 5.78
N GLY A 54 -4.73 6.38 6.08
CA GLY A 54 -5.21 5.70 7.28
C GLY A 54 -4.78 6.39 8.58
N PHE A 55 -3.52 6.84 8.64
CA PHE A 55 -2.96 7.59 9.76
C PHE A 55 -3.68 8.93 9.90
N TYR A 56 -3.92 9.62 8.78
CA TYR A 56 -4.67 10.87 8.74
C TYR A 56 -6.04 10.70 9.39
N PHE A 57 -6.86 9.76 8.92
CA PHE A 57 -8.21 9.58 9.45
C PHE A 57 -8.22 9.14 10.93
N ILE A 58 -7.29 8.28 11.35
CA ILE A 58 -7.34 7.66 12.70
C ILE A 58 -6.62 8.49 13.76
N VAL A 59 -5.58 9.23 13.39
CA VAL A 59 -4.68 9.89 14.36
C VAL A 59 -4.85 11.39 14.34
N THR A 60 -4.86 12.01 13.16
CA THR A 60 -4.83 13.48 13.04
C THR A 60 -6.22 14.09 12.88
N HIS A 61 -7.11 13.46 12.12
CA HIS A 61 -8.48 13.93 11.95
C HIS A 61 -9.30 13.57 13.20
N ASN A 62 -9.57 14.58 14.04
CA ASN A 62 -10.34 14.46 15.28
C ASN A 62 -11.82 14.80 15.09
N ASP A 63 -12.22 15.28 13.91
CA ASP A 63 -13.60 15.67 13.64
C ASP A 63 -14.44 14.46 13.20
N ASP A 64 -15.67 14.47 13.67
CA ASP A 64 -16.63 13.38 13.60
C ASP A 64 -16.96 13.02 12.14
N THR A 65 -16.26 12.02 11.60
CA THR A 65 -16.51 11.48 10.27
C THR A 65 -16.92 10.01 10.41
N ASP A 66 -18.24 9.79 10.44
CA ASP A 66 -18.90 8.49 10.58
C ASP A 66 -18.48 7.41 9.55
N PHE A 67 -17.67 7.78 8.56
CA PHE A 67 -17.33 6.93 7.42
C PHE A 67 -16.20 5.93 7.71
N PHE A 68 -15.12 6.36 8.36
CA PHE A 68 -13.88 5.57 8.48
C PHE A 68 -13.53 5.19 9.92
N VAL A 69 -13.88 6.05 10.88
CA VAL A 69 -13.49 5.93 12.28
C VAL A 69 -14.75 5.89 13.14
N SER A 70 -14.72 5.14 14.24
CA SER A 70 -15.84 5.12 15.18
C SER A 70 -15.71 6.26 16.18
N GLU A 71 -16.83 6.77 16.66
CA GLU A 71 -16.89 7.72 17.79
C GLU A 71 -17.46 7.05 19.05
N PRO A 72 -16.70 6.99 20.17
CA PRO A 72 -15.26 7.26 20.26
C PRO A 72 -14.42 6.19 19.56
N ARG A 73 -13.17 6.52 19.21
CA ARG A 73 -12.21 5.60 18.58
C ARG A 73 -12.11 4.31 19.36
N ASN A 74 -12.29 3.18 18.68
CA ASN A 74 -12.24 1.88 19.31
C ASN A 74 -11.00 1.08 18.89
N PHE A 75 -10.77 -0.05 19.56
CA PHE A 75 -9.64 -0.94 19.26
C PHE A 75 -9.60 -1.43 17.81
N GLY A 76 -10.77 -1.58 17.18
CA GLY A 76 -10.86 -1.98 15.78
C GLY A 76 -10.28 -0.92 14.83
N ASP A 77 -10.47 0.36 15.11
CA ASP A 77 -9.94 1.46 14.29
C ASP A 77 -8.41 1.42 14.28
N TRP A 78 -7.78 1.25 15.45
CA TRP A 78 -6.33 1.05 15.55
C TRP A 78 -5.82 -0.19 14.80
N LEU A 79 -6.59 -1.28 14.79
CA LEU A 79 -6.25 -2.46 13.99
C LEU A 79 -6.37 -2.20 12.48
N ASN A 80 -7.30 -1.33 12.06
CA ASN A 80 -7.42 -0.90 10.67
C ASN A 80 -6.21 -0.05 10.24
N LEU A 81 -5.60 0.73 11.15
CA LEU A 81 -4.32 1.43 10.89
C LEU A 81 -3.12 0.48 10.91
N ALA A 82 -3.12 -0.50 11.81
CA ALA A 82 -2.01 -1.44 11.95
C ALA A 82 -1.78 -2.26 10.68
N GLN A 83 -2.86 -2.63 9.97
CA GLN A 83 -2.77 -3.43 8.76
C GLN A 83 -1.98 -2.76 7.61
N PRO A 84 -2.34 -1.57 7.10
CA PRO A 84 -1.55 -0.86 6.11
C PRO A 84 -0.17 -0.48 6.64
N THR A 85 -0.01 -0.20 7.94
CA THR A 85 1.31 0.02 8.57
C THR A 85 2.22 -1.21 8.40
N ILE A 86 1.71 -2.42 8.66
CA ILE A 86 2.48 -3.66 8.47
C ILE A 86 2.88 -3.83 7.01
N VAL A 87 1.94 -3.62 6.08
CA VAL A 87 2.21 -3.77 4.64
C VAL A 87 3.25 -2.76 4.18
N TRP A 88 3.14 -1.50 4.62
CA TRP A 88 4.12 -0.45 4.36
C TRP A 88 5.51 -0.82 4.86
N LEU A 89 5.62 -1.27 6.11
CA LEU A 89 6.88 -1.75 6.68
C LEU A 89 7.44 -2.95 5.91
N MET A 90 6.60 -3.87 5.44
CA MET A 90 7.06 -5.01 4.63
C MET A 90 7.57 -4.60 3.25
N PHE A 91 6.96 -3.60 2.60
CA PHE A 91 7.49 -3.07 1.35
C PHE A 91 8.79 -2.30 1.55
N LEU A 92 8.91 -1.52 2.63
CA LEU A 92 10.17 -0.90 3.03
C LEU A 92 11.24 -1.96 3.29
N ILE A 93 10.93 -3.02 4.04
CA ILE A 93 11.84 -4.15 4.26
C ILE A 93 12.15 -4.87 2.95
N LEU A 94 11.22 -5.05 2.01
CA LEU A 94 11.55 -5.65 0.72
C LEU A 94 12.47 -4.76 -0.11
N GLN A 95 12.28 -3.44 -0.05
CA GLN A 95 13.13 -2.45 -0.70
C GLN A 95 14.52 -2.39 -0.04
N ASP A 96 14.59 -2.55 1.28
CA ASP A 96 15.82 -2.54 2.09
C ASP A 96 16.48 -3.94 2.22
N SER A 97 15.78 -5.05 1.98
CA SER A 97 16.34 -6.42 2.04
C SER A 97 17.11 -6.79 0.77
N GLN A 98 16.90 -6.04 -0.31
CA GLN A 98 17.86 -5.87 -1.42
C GLN A 98 19.26 -5.47 -0.92
N LEU A 99 19.35 -5.01 0.33
CA LEU A 99 20.46 -4.33 0.92
C LEU A 99 20.96 -4.92 2.23
N LEU A 100 20.06 -5.46 3.05
CA LEU A 100 20.40 -6.16 4.29
C LEU A 100 21.35 -7.33 4.01
N LEU A 101 21.24 -7.94 2.84
CA LEU A 101 22.14 -8.98 2.33
C LEU A 101 23.60 -8.53 2.21
N VAL A 102 23.81 -7.27 1.86
CA VAL A 102 25.11 -6.59 1.77
C VAL A 102 25.56 -6.12 3.14
N CYS A 103 24.66 -5.54 3.94
CA CYS A 103 24.98 -5.13 5.31
C CYS A 103 25.42 -6.32 6.18
N LEU A 104 24.83 -7.52 5.98
CA LEU A 104 25.25 -8.77 6.65
C LEU A 104 26.55 -9.38 6.05
N LEU A 105 26.90 -9.06 4.81
CA LEU A 105 28.19 -9.43 4.21
C LEU A 105 29.31 -8.45 4.59
N LEU A 106 28.97 -7.18 4.83
CA LEU A 106 29.88 -6.10 5.25
C LEU A 106 29.98 -5.94 6.77
N SER A 107 29.10 -6.57 7.57
CA SER A 107 29.11 -6.51 9.04
C SER A 107 30.31 -7.24 9.71
N LYS A 108 31.32 -7.66 8.94
CA LYS A 108 32.66 -7.90 9.48
C LYS A 108 33.50 -6.64 9.65
N LEU A 109 33.01 -5.45 9.25
CA LEU A 109 33.70 -4.19 9.50
C LEU A 109 32.74 -3.11 10.02
N SER A 110 32.73 -3.02 11.36
CA SER A 110 32.49 -1.83 12.19
C SER A 110 31.23 -0.98 12.00
N VAL A 111 30.41 -1.02 13.07
CA VAL A 111 29.94 0.14 13.84
C VAL A 111 28.93 1.08 13.17
N LEU A 112 27.68 0.87 13.60
CA LEU A 112 26.65 1.87 13.92
C LEU A 112 26.32 2.92 12.85
N THR A 113 25.11 2.76 12.29
CA THR A 113 24.16 3.85 12.00
C THR A 113 24.74 5.07 11.31
N ARG A 114 24.74 5.06 9.97
CA ARG A 114 24.56 6.26 9.17
C ARG A 114 23.95 5.87 7.82
N THR A 115 22.71 6.30 7.61
CA THR A 115 21.99 6.35 6.31
C THR A 115 21.51 5.02 5.71
N SER A 116 20.48 4.43 6.33
CA SER A 116 19.81 3.19 5.89
C SER A 116 19.18 3.27 4.48
N PHE A 117 18.93 4.48 3.95
CA PHE A 117 18.38 4.68 2.61
C PHE A 117 19.45 4.99 1.53
N ALA A 118 20.64 5.46 1.92
CA ALA A 118 21.72 5.78 0.98
C ALA A 118 22.51 4.54 0.54
N LEU A 119 22.61 3.55 1.43
CA LEU A 119 23.12 2.24 1.07
C LEU A 119 22.18 1.55 0.06
N CYS A 120 20.86 1.88 0.02
CA CYS A 120 19.82 1.24 -0.84
C CYS A 120 20.20 1.22 -2.33
N LEU A 121 21.12 2.10 -2.70
CA LEU A 121 21.56 2.36 -4.06
C LEU A 121 22.89 1.69 -4.42
N TRP A 122 23.63 1.09 -3.49
CA TRP A 122 24.98 0.64 -3.83
C TRP A 122 25.01 -0.69 -4.62
N TYR A 123 24.02 -1.58 -4.42
CA TYR A 123 24.12 -2.98 -4.90
C TYR A 123 23.10 -3.47 -5.94
N ALA A 124 22.10 -2.69 -6.35
CA ALA A 124 21.34 -3.05 -7.56
C ALA A 124 22.25 -3.00 -8.81
N PRO A 125 21.95 -3.71 -9.91
CA PRO A 125 22.76 -3.65 -11.13
C PRO A 125 23.05 -2.20 -11.54
N SER A 126 24.29 -1.92 -11.94
CA SER A 126 24.85 -0.57 -12.20
C SER A 126 24.04 0.29 -13.19
N THR A 127 23.12 -0.30 -13.94
CA THR A 127 22.39 0.34 -15.05
C THR A 127 21.00 0.87 -14.67
N ALA A 128 20.46 0.54 -13.49
CA ALA A 128 19.12 1.00 -13.11
C ALA A 128 19.14 2.44 -12.55
N PRO A 129 18.12 3.29 -12.85
CA PRO A 129 18.08 4.71 -12.48
C PRO A 129 17.73 4.93 -10.99
N LYS A 130 18.57 4.39 -10.12
CA LYS A 130 18.48 4.39 -8.65
C LYS A 130 18.21 5.77 -8.04
N LYS A 131 18.98 6.78 -8.45
CA LYS A 131 18.84 8.17 -7.96
C LYS A 131 17.44 8.72 -8.22
N ARG A 132 16.87 8.38 -9.38
CA ARG A 132 15.51 8.81 -9.76
C ARG A 132 14.46 8.14 -8.89
N ILE A 133 14.58 6.84 -8.63
CA ILE A 133 13.66 6.10 -7.74
C ILE A 133 13.67 6.69 -6.33
N VAL A 134 14.86 6.96 -5.80
CA VAL A 134 15.01 7.59 -4.49
C VAL A 134 14.40 8.98 -4.45
N ALA A 135 14.72 9.83 -5.44
CA ALA A 135 14.12 11.15 -5.53
C ALA A 135 12.59 11.08 -5.60
N LEU A 136 12.02 10.20 -6.42
CA LEU A 136 10.57 10.02 -6.54
C LEU A 136 9.94 9.58 -5.22
N TYR A 137 10.51 8.58 -4.54
CA TYR A 137 9.96 8.11 -3.28
C TYR A 137 10.11 9.15 -2.16
N SER A 138 11.26 9.83 -2.07
CA SER A 138 11.45 10.92 -1.11
C SER A 138 10.49 12.07 -1.35
N SER A 139 10.26 12.46 -2.62
CA SER A 139 9.23 13.43 -2.97
C SER A 139 7.84 12.96 -2.54
N PHE A 140 7.51 11.68 -2.73
CA PHE A 140 6.24 11.12 -2.30
C PHE A 140 6.07 11.17 -0.77
N LEU A 141 7.10 10.81 0.00
CA LEU A 141 7.07 10.92 1.46
C LEU A 141 6.85 12.36 1.94
N LEU A 142 7.45 13.34 1.26
CA LEU A 142 7.30 14.76 1.59
C LEU A 142 5.88 15.28 1.36
N ILE A 143 5.11 14.68 0.44
CA ILE A 143 3.72 15.07 0.18
C ILE A 143 2.71 14.24 0.98
N SER A 144 2.99 12.96 1.27
CA SER A 144 2.03 12.08 1.97
C SER A 144 2.30 11.98 3.47
N VAL A 145 3.48 11.48 3.88
CA VAL A 145 3.74 11.09 5.27
C VAL A 145 4.20 12.27 6.12
N VAL A 146 5.05 13.14 5.58
CA VAL A 146 5.60 14.26 6.35
C VAL A 146 4.51 15.22 6.84
N PRO A 147 3.52 15.62 6.02
CA PRO A 147 2.46 16.51 6.49
C PRO A 147 1.67 15.95 7.67
N VAL A 148 1.26 14.68 7.61
CA VAL A 148 0.48 14.04 8.69
C VAL A 148 1.31 13.81 9.96
N LEU A 149 2.62 13.59 9.84
CA LEU A 149 3.50 13.49 11.01
C LEU A 149 3.78 14.86 11.64
N ILE A 150 3.97 15.92 10.85
CA ILE A 150 4.10 17.28 11.37
C ILE A 150 2.83 17.66 12.12
N ASP A 151 1.66 17.35 11.55
CA ASP A 151 0.37 17.60 12.17
C ASP A 151 0.23 16.92 13.53
N PHE A 152 0.48 15.61 13.58
CA PHE A 152 0.46 14.84 14.82
C PHE A 152 1.45 15.33 15.88
N LEU A 153 2.62 15.82 15.47
CA LEU A 153 3.70 16.24 16.39
C LEU A 153 3.60 17.70 16.84
N SER A 154 2.60 18.48 16.37
CA SER A 154 2.50 19.92 16.62
C SER A 154 1.45 20.24 17.70
N PRO A 155 1.81 20.32 19.00
CA PRO A 155 0.86 20.46 20.11
C PRO A 155 0.24 21.87 20.29
N PHE A 156 0.62 22.86 19.48
CA PHE A 156 0.21 24.28 19.65
C PHE A 156 -0.27 24.91 18.35
N LYS A 157 -1.09 24.20 17.59
CA LYS A 157 -1.52 24.65 16.28
C LYS A 157 -2.77 25.53 16.38
N ASP A 158 -2.78 26.63 15.62
CA ASP A 158 -3.93 27.52 15.50
C ASP A 158 -5.05 26.75 14.79
N PRO A 159 -6.27 26.64 15.39
CA PRO A 159 -7.38 25.89 14.81
C PRO A 159 -7.70 26.26 13.35
N ASP A 160 -7.54 27.53 12.97
CA ASP A 160 -7.88 27.99 11.62
C ASP A 160 -6.81 27.59 10.58
N GLU A 161 -5.53 27.63 10.95
CA GLU A 161 -4.44 27.13 10.10
C GLU A 161 -4.49 25.60 9.96
N ASP A 162 -4.91 24.93 11.03
CA ASP A 162 -5.10 23.48 11.06
C ASP A 162 -6.17 23.02 10.08
N PHE A 163 -7.30 23.73 10.06
CA PHE A 163 -8.43 23.41 9.19
C PHE A 163 -8.02 23.39 7.71
N TRP A 164 -7.37 24.43 7.22
CA TRP A 164 -7.00 24.52 5.81
C TRP A 164 -5.97 23.48 5.39
N ALA A 165 -4.97 23.20 6.24
CA ALA A 165 -3.98 22.17 5.96
C ALA A 165 -4.64 20.78 5.86
N ASN A 166 -5.56 20.47 6.79
CA ASN A 166 -6.30 19.21 6.82
C ASN A 166 -7.25 19.07 5.62
N VAL A 167 -7.97 20.13 5.25
CA VAL A 167 -8.86 20.13 4.07
C VAL A 167 -8.07 19.94 2.78
N VAL A 168 -6.95 20.66 2.61
CA VAL A 168 -6.10 20.53 1.43
C VAL A 168 -5.51 19.13 1.34
N PHE A 169 -5.00 18.58 2.45
CA PHE A 169 -4.47 17.22 2.49
C PHE A 169 -5.55 16.20 2.09
N SER A 170 -6.68 16.19 2.79
CA SER A 170 -7.77 15.25 2.52
C SER A 170 -8.26 15.36 1.08
N PHE A 171 -8.50 16.57 0.58
CA PHE A 171 -8.97 16.79 -0.79
C PHE A 171 -7.95 16.32 -1.83
N VAL A 172 -6.68 16.73 -1.70
CA VAL A 172 -5.63 16.36 -2.67
C VAL A 172 -5.43 14.84 -2.69
N HIS A 173 -5.39 14.21 -1.53
CA HIS A 173 -5.11 12.79 -1.41
C HIS A 173 -6.29 11.93 -1.90
N THR A 174 -7.51 12.24 -1.48
CA THR A 174 -8.69 11.46 -1.86
C THR A 174 -9.05 11.64 -3.34
N GLN A 175 -8.94 12.85 -3.89
CA GLN A 175 -9.39 13.17 -5.25
C GLN A 175 -8.33 12.88 -6.32
N TYR A 176 -7.04 13.02 -5.99
CA TYR A 176 -5.96 12.92 -6.98
C TYR A 176 -4.92 11.86 -6.65
N VAL A 177 -4.33 11.88 -5.44
CA VAL A 177 -3.21 10.99 -5.12
C VAL A 177 -3.68 9.52 -5.10
N ASN A 178 -4.75 9.19 -4.38
CA ASN A 178 -5.29 7.83 -4.30
C ASN A 178 -5.57 7.22 -5.68
N PRO A 179 -6.37 7.84 -6.58
CA PRO A 179 -6.55 7.31 -7.94
C PRO A 179 -5.25 7.09 -8.71
N LEU A 180 -4.29 8.02 -8.61
CA LEU A 180 -2.99 7.90 -9.29
C LEU A 180 -2.15 6.75 -8.71
N VAL A 181 -2.23 6.55 -7.39
CA VAL A 181 -1.58 5.47 -6.68
C VAL A 181 -2.15 4.12 -7.10
N THR A 182 -3.47 3.97 -7.20
CA THR A 182 -4.11 2.76 -7.72
C THR A 182 -3.71 2.49 -9.18
N CYS A 183 -3.69 3.52 -10.02
CA CYS A 183 -3.16 3.41 -11.40
C CYS A 183 -1.70 2.94 -11.39
N GLY A 184 -0.89 3.46 -10.45
CA GLY A 184 0.49 3.05 -10.23
C GLY A 184 0.61 1.58 -9.82
N ALA A 185 -0.25 1.09 -8.93
CA ALA A 185 -0.30 -0.31 -8.52
C ALA A 185 -0.63 -1.23 -9.71
N ILE A 186 -1.54 -0.81 -10.60
CA ILE A 186 -1.81 -1.53 -11.87
C ILE A 186 -0.57 -1.49 -12.78
N ALA A 187 0.05 -0.32 -12.96
CA ALA A 187 1.26 -0.16 -13.77
C ALA A 187 2.45 -0.99 -13.23
N ALA A 188 2.47 -1.31 -11.94
CA ALA A 188 3.47 -2.21 -11.35
C ALA A 188 3.47 -3.57 -12.06
N LEU A 189 2.29 -4.10 -12.44
CA LEU A 189 2.19 -5.32 -13.23
C LEU A 189 2.94 -5.19 -14.55
N TYR A 190 2.71 -4.10 -15.30
CA TYR A 190 3.40 -3.86 -16.57
C TYR A 190 4.92 -3.90 -16.38
N PHE A 191 5.45 -3.15 -15.40
CA PHE A 191 6.89 -3.10 -15.16
C PHE A 191 7.48 -4.44 -14.74
N GLN A 192 6.77 -5.24 -13.95
CA GLN A 192 7.26 -6.56 -13.54
C GLN A 192 7.09 -7.59 -14.66
N TRP A 193 6.02 -7.49 -15.45
CA TRP A 193 5.78 -8.33 -16.62
C TRP A 193 6.93 -8.15 -17.60
N TYR A 194 7.22 -6.95 -18.07
CA TYR A 194 8.24 -6.79 -19.12
C TYR A 194 9.68 -6.95 -18.63
N ASN A 195 9.92 -7.03 -17.31
CA ASN A 195 11.21 -7.46 -16.80
C ASN A 195 11.37 -8.98 -16.94
N ALA A 196 12.48 -9.41 -17.56
CA ALA A 196 12.72 -10.76 -18.10
C ALA A 196 12.84 -11.90 -17.07
N ALA A 197 12.33 -11.74 -15.85
CA ALA A 197 12.47 -12.73 -14.79
C ALA A 197 11.27 -12.74 -13.85
N ALA A 198 10.08 -13.06 -14.37
CA ALA A 198 8.99 -13.56 -13.54
C ALA A 198 9.42 -14.75 -12.65
N ALA A 199 10.50 -15.45 -13.03
CA ALA A 199 11.22 -16.46 -12.24
C ALA A 199 11.89 -15.92 -10.94
N ALA A 200 12.14 -14.62 -10.81
CA ALA A 200 12.81 -14.01 -9.66
C ALA A 200 11.90 -13.88 -8.43
N LEU A 201 10.59 -13.71 -8.64
CA LEU A 201 9.62 -13.69 -7.55
C LEU A 201 9.50 -15.07 -6.90
N SER A 202 8.95 -15.17 -5.69
CA SER A 202 8.67 -16.44 -5.05
C SER A 202 7.31 -16.93 -5.52
N GLN A 203 7.22 -18.15 -6.06
CA GLN A 203 5.92 -18.70 -6.47
C GLN A 203 4.96 -18.80 -5.28
N ASP A 204 5.46 -19.28 -4.15
CA ASP A 204 4.69 -19.38 -2.91
C ASP A 204 4.32 -17.99 -2.39
N GLY A 205 5.23 -17.03 -2.50
CA GLY A 205 4.95 -15.63 -2.16
C GLY A 205 3.80 -15.06 -2.99
N LEU A 206 3.83 -15.25 -4.30
CA LEU A 206 2.76 -14.79 -5.21
C LEU A 206 1.40 -15.41 -4.86
N VAL A 207 1.37 -16.72 -4.57
CA VAL A 207 0.12 -17.42 -4.18
C VAL A 207 -0.41 -16.87 -2.86
N VAL A 208 0.42 -16.83 -1.83
CA VAL A 208 0.00 -16.41 -0.49
C VAL A 208 -0.42 -14.94 -0.51
N GLN A 209 0.33 -14.06 -1.18
CA GLN A 209 -0.04 -12.66 -1.31
C GLN A 209 -1.34 -12.48 -2.10
N ALA A 210 -1.53 -13.16 -3.24
CA ALA A 210 -2.78 -13.06 -3.99
C ALA A 210 -4.01 -13.43 -3.13
N VAL A 211 -3.93 -14.54 -2.38
CA VAL A 211 -5.04 -15.01 -1.54
C VAL A 211 -5.27 -14.07 -0.36
N VAL A 212 -4.21 -13.76 0.39
CA VAL A 212 -4.32 -12.91 1.60
C VAL A 212 -4.87 -11.55 1.23
N PHE A 213 -4.30 -10.89 0.22
CA PHE A 213 -4.72 -9.53 -0.14
C PHE A 213 -6.11 -9.48 -0.79
N ALA A 214 -6.56 -10.55 -1.45
CA ALA A 214 -7.95 -10.66 -1.90
C ALA A 214 -8.92 -10.73 -0.70
N ILE A 215 -8.60 -11.51 0.33
CA ILE A 215 -9.42 -11.59 1.55
C ILE A 215 -9.38 -10.26 2.30
N VAL A 216 -8.23 -9.59 2.36
CA VAL A 216 -8.10 -8.27 2.96
C VAL A 216 -8.97 -7.25 2.24
N ALA A 217 -8.94 -7.22 0.90
CA ALA A 217 -9.77 -6.34 0.09
C ALA A 217 -11.27 -6.54 0.37
N LEU A 218 -11.73 -7.79 0.40
CA LEU A 218 -13.11 -8.13 0.75
C LEU A 218 -13.44 -7.76 2.20
N SER A 219 -12.49 -7.92 3.12
CA SER A 219 -12.71 -7.57 4.51
C SER A 219 -12.88 -6.05 4.68
N TRP A 220 -12.21 -5.22 3.87
CA TRP A 220 -12.36 -3.77 3.94
C TRP A 220 -13.80 -3.34 3.62
N THR A 221 -14.45 -3.94 2.61
CA THR A 221 -15.83 -3.57 2.27
C THR A 221 -16.82 -3.79 3.41
N ALA A 222 -16.53 -4.72 4.34
CA ALA A 222 -17.33 -4.99 5.52
C ALA A 222 -16.83 -4.30 6.81
N ARG A 223 -15.65 -3.67 6.79
CA ARG A 223 -15.10 -2.88 7.91
C ARG A 223 -15.53 -1.42 7.88
N LEU A 224 -15.78 -0.90 6.68
CA LEU A 224 -16.07 0.50 6.43
C LEU A 224 -17.56 0.78 6.69
N ARG A 225 -17.85 1.95 7.26
CA ARG A 225 -19.22 2.44 7.39
C ARG A 225 -19.42 3.44 6.27
N PHE A 226 -20.30 3.16 5.32
CA PHE A 226 -20.60 4.13 4.28
C PHE A 226 -22.10 4.37 4.29
N GLN A 227 -22.51 5.40 5.04
CA GLN A 227 -23.87 5.89 5.02
C GLN A 227 -23.92 7.06 4.05
N LEU A 228 -24.31 6.79 2.81
CA LEU A 228 -24.77 7.84 1.92
C LEU A 228 -26.22 8.20 2.32
N GLU A 229 -26.46 8.54 3.59
CA GLU A 229 -27.76 9.07 3.99
C GLU A 229 -27.83 10.49 3.46
N GLY A 230 -28.71 10.68 2.47
CA GLY A 230 -29.05 11.99 1.98
C GLY A 230 -29.61 12.78 3.15
N GLY A 231 -28.91 13.85 3.55
CA GLY A 231 -29.46 14.82 4.48
C GLY A 231 -30.85 15.22 4.02
N GLU A 232 -31.80 15.23 4.97
CA GLU A 232 -33.18 15.64 4.72
C GLU A 232 -33.18 16.99 3.98
N GLY A 233 -33.54 16.97 2.70
CA GLY A 233 -33.92 18.19 1.97
C GLY A 233 -33.17 18.57 0.69
N HIS A 234 -32.16 17.84 0.21
CA HIS A 234 -31.49 18.19 -1.07
C HIS A 234 -31.49 17.04 -2.11
N GLU A 235 -32.61 16.89 -2.81
CA GLU A 235 -32.74 16.07 -4.03
C GLU A 235 -32.09 16.73 -5.26
N VAL A 236 -30.79 17.06 -5.20
CA VAL A 236 -30.04 17.57 -6.38
C VAL A 236 -29.08 16.50 -6.93
N GLY A 237 -29.48 15.23 -6.84
CA GLY A 237 -28.71 14.08 -7.33
C GLY A 237 -29.42 13.33 -8.45
N PRO A 238 -28.70 12.56 -9.28
CA PRO A 238 -29.32 11.64 -10.23
C PRO A 238 -30.23 10.63 -9.49
N PRO A 239 -31.33 10.17 -10.11
CA PRO A 239 -32.29 9.29 -9.45
C PRO A 239 -31.60 8.00 -8.96
N PRO A 240 -31.91 7.54 -7.73
CA PRO A 240 -31.37 6.30 -7.19
C PRO A 240 -31.54 5.13 -8.16
N GLY A 241 -30.49 4.33 -8.34
CA GLY A 241 -30.49 3.20 -9.27
C GLY A 241 -30.25 3.54 -10.75
N SER A 242 -30.14 4.83 -11.12
CA SER A 242 -29.65 5.20 -12.45
C SER A 242 -28.16 4.90 -12.62
N GLY A 243 -27.70 4.68 -13.85
CA GLY A 243 -26.28 4.42 -14.13
C GLY A 243 -25.36 5.56 -13.64
N LEU A 244 -25.81 6.82 -13.76
CA LEU A 244 -25.06 7.98 -13.25
C LEU A 244 -25.00 8.00 -11.71
N TRP A 245 -26.09 7.64 -11.04
CA TRP A 245 -26.10 7.49 -9.57
C TRP A 245 -25.13 6.40 -9.11
N VAL A 246 -25.08 5.25 -9.80
CA VAL A 246 -24.13 4.17 -9.46
C VAL A 246 -22.69 4.64 -9.59
N VAL A 247 -22.35 5.37 -10.67
CA VAL A 247 -20.99 5.89 -10.87
C VAL A 247 -20.62 6.91 -9.79
N MET A 248 -21.52 7.86 -9.47
CA MET A 248 -21.28 8.84 -8.41
C MET A 248 -21.14 8.18 -7.04
N TRP A 249 -21.98 7.19 -6.74
CA TRP A 249 -21.92 6.44 -5.49
C TRP A 249 -20.60 5.67 -5.37
N LEU A 250 -20.19 4.96 -6.43
CA LEU A 250 -18.92 4.22 -6.43
C LEU A 250 -17.71 5.14 -6.30
N ARG A 251 -17.76 6.31 -6.95
CA ARG A 251 -16.73 7.33 -6.84
C ARG A 251 -16.62 7.86 -5.41
N ALA A 252 -17.73 8.29 -4.81
CA ALA A 252 -17.75 8.77 -3.43
C ALA A 252 -17.29 7.67 -2.46
N TRP A 253 -17.82 6.45 -2.62
CA TRP A 253 -17.39 5.30 -1.82
C TRP A 253 -15.89 5.10 -1.89
N TYR A 254 -15.30 5.10 -3.09
CA TYR A 254 -13.86 4.96 -3.29
C TYR A 254 -13.05 6.09 -2.63
N GLU A 255 -13.44 7.34 -2.87
CA GLU A 255 -12.74 8.54 -2.39
C GLU A 255 -12.69 8.60 -0.86
N PHE A 256 -13.79 8.26 -0.20
CA PHE A 256 -13.86 8.35 1.27
C PHE A 256 -13.34 7.11 1.98
N VAL A 257 -13.68 5.91 1.50
CA VAL A 257 -13.46 4.68 2.29
C VAL A 257 -12.94 3.49 1.47
N GLY A 258 -13.28 3.42 0.19
CA GLY A 258 -13.09 2.25 -0.65
C GLY A 258 -11.67 2.08 -1.19
N TRP A 259 -10.83 3.12 -1.13
CA TRP A 259 -9.43 3.08 -1.56
C TRP A 259 -8.66 1.89 -0.97
N ALA A 260 -8.83 1.60 0.32
CA ALA A 260 -8.15 0.48 0.97
C ALA A 260 -8.58 -0.86 0.37
N ALA A 261 -9.89 -1.05 0.11
CA ALA A 261 -10.39 -2.27 -0.50
C ALA A 261 -9.85 -2.43 -1.93
N VAL A 262 -9.92 -1.36 -2.72
CA VAL A 262 -9.52 -1.38 -4.14
C VAL A 262 -8.03 -1.64 -4.28
N ASP A 263 -7.16 -0.96 -3.55
CA ASP A 263 -5.71 -1.14 -3.67
C ASP A 263 -5.26 -2.55 -3.26
N ASN A 264 -5.81 -3.09 -2.17
CA ASN A 264 -5.52 -4.47 -1.77
C ASN A 264 -6.03 -5.47 -2.83
N GLY A 265 -7.18 -5.20 -3.45
CA GLY A 265 -7.73 -6.03 -4.53
C GLY A 265 -6.90 -5.98 -5.80
N VAL A 266 -6.47 -4.78 -6.22
CA VAL A 266 -5.54 -4.58 -7.33
C VAL A 266 -4.24 -5.31 -7.06
N PHE A 267 -3.64 -5.14 -5.88
CA PHE A 267 -2.40 -5.84 -5.53
C PHE A 267 -2.56 -7.37 -5.63
N ALA A 268 -3.66 -7.93 -5.12
CA ALA A 268 -3.97 -9.35 -5.23
C ALA A 268 -4.06 -9.83 -6.69
N LEU A 269 -4.73 -9.06 -7.55
CA LEU A 269 -4.84 -9.36 -8.99
C LEU A 269 -3.48 -9.31 -9.69
N VAL A 270 -2.64 -8.32 -9.34
CA VAL A 270 -1.27 -8.24 -9.85
C VAL A 270 -0.47 -9.49 -9.47
N GLN A 271 -0.53 -9.93 -8.21
CA GLN A 271 0.16 -11.15 -7.79
C GLN A 271 -0.35 -12.40 -8.52
N ALA A 272 -1.67 -12.52 -8.71
CA ALA A 272 -2.29 -13.61 -9.45
C ALA A 272 -1.85 -13.64 -10.93
N ALA A 273 -1.79 -12.47 -11.57
CA ALA A 273 -1.33 -12.35 -12.96
C ALA A 273 0.15 -12.76 -13.11
N LEU A 274 1.01 -12.31 -12.19
CA LEU A 274 2.42 -12.69 -12.17
C LEU A 274 2.61 -14.20 -11.93
N LEU A 275 1.79 -14.79 -11.05
CA LEU A 275 1.77 -16.24 -10.82
C LEU A 275 1.39 -17.01 -12.09
N TYR A 276 0.32 -16.58 -12.77
CA TYR A 276 -0.14 -17.18 -14.01
C TYR A 276 0.98 -17.21 -15.05
N ARG A 277 1.62 -16.06 -15.27
CA ARG A 277 2.74 -15.96 -16.20
C ARG A 277 3.89 -16.89 -15.85
N ARG A 278 4.30 -16.91 -14.59
CA ARG A 278 5.41 -17.75 -14.14
C ARG A 278 5.13 -19.24 -14.39
N ARG A 279 3.91 -19.69 -14.10
CA ARG A 279 3.49 -21.08 -14.37
C ARG A 279 3.52 -21.40 -15.86
N HIS A 280 3.06 -20.48 -16.70
CA HIS A 280 3.11 -20.62 -18.15
C HIS A 280 4.56 -20.74 -18.66
N GLU A 281 5.47 -19.87 -18.21
CA GLU A 281 6.90 -19.93 -18.56
C GLU A 281 7.57 -21.24 -18.10
N THR A 282 7.15 -21.79 -16.96
CA THR A 282 7.69 -23.06 -16.45
C THR A 282 7.16 -24.27 -17.23
N GLY A 283 5.87 -24.27 -17.58
CA GLY A 283 5.25 -25.33 -18.38
C GLY A 283 5.82 -25.42 -19.79
N VAL A 284 6.11 -24.29 -20.43
CA VAL A 284 6.78 -24.26 -21.76
C VAL A 284 8.18 -24.87 -21.70
N LYS A 285 8.93 -24.66 -20.61
CA LYS A 285 10.27 -25.24 -20.45
C LYS A 285 10.27 -26.76 -20.28
N LEU A 286 9.25 -27.31 -19.62
CA LEU A 286 9.14 -28.75 -19.37
C LEU A 286 8.57 -29.55 -20.54
N GLY A 287 7.85 -28.91 -21.47
CA GLY A 287 7.24 -29.58 -22.64
C GLY A 287 8.05 -29.46 -23.93
N GLY A 288 9.25 -28.87 -23.88
CA GLY A 288 10.16 -28.69 -25.02
C GLY A 288 11.42 -29.55 -24.95
N GLU A 289 11.52 -30.46 -23.99
CA GLU A 289 12.52 -31.55 -23.88
C GLU A 289 11.91 -32.87 -24.36
#